data_AF-A0A514EDZ0-F1
#
_entry.id   AF-A0A514EDZ0-F1
#
_cell.length_a   1.000
_cell.length_b   1.000
_cell.length_c   1.000
_cell.angle_alpha   90.00
_cell.angle_beta   90.00
_cell.angle_gamma   90.00
#
_symmetry.space_group_name_H-M   'P 1'
#
loop_
_entity.id
_entity.type
_entity.pdbx_description
1 polymer ?
#
loop_
_entity_poly.entity_id
_entity_poly.type
_entity_poly.pdbx_seq_one_letter_code
_entity_poly.pdbx_strand_id
1 'polypeptide(L)'
;MNVEEFWNAAFLAALSRLPAKQAKKEADVALDLCVGHWQEHYHHWAPQYKTRWQEQRVANVPALLSDDAAPRKAAPKKAERKKGA
;
A
#
# COMPACT_ATOMS: atom_id res chain seq x y z
N MET A 1 -4.87 -14.74 17.47
CA MET A 1 -6.09 -15.51 17.79
C MET A 1 -5.83 -16.94 17.40
N ASN A 2 -6.04 -17.89 18.30
CA ASN A 2 -5.82 -19.30 17.97
C ASN A 2 -7.02 -19.83 17.15
N VAL A 3 -6.76 -20.81 16.29
CA VAL A 3 -7.80 -21.43 15.44
C VAL A 3 -8.92 -22.03 16.29
N GLU A 4 -8.59 -22.65 17.41
CA GLU A 4 -9.56 -23.24 18.34
C GLU A 4 -10.44 -22.19 19.04
N GLU A 5 -9.88 -21.05 19.41
CA GLU A 5 -10.64 -19.95 20.04
C GLU A 5 -11.68 -19.38 19.08
N PHE A 6 -11.28 -19.19 17.82
CA PHE A 6 -12.20 -18.76 16.77
C PHE A 6 -13.33 -19.76 16.56
N TRP A 7 -12.96 -21.03 16.41
CA TRP A 7 -13.91 -22.08 16.13
C TRP A 7 -14.91 -22.26 17.28
N ASN A 8 -14.44 -22.21 18.53
CA ASN A 8 -15.31 -22.26 19.71
C ASN A 8 -16.28 -21.08 19.76
N ALA A 9 -15.81 -19.86 19.46
CA ALA A 9 -16.68 -18.68 19.41
C ALA A 9 -17.74 -18.78 18.29
N ALA A 10 -17.34 -19.22 17.10
CA ALA A 10 -18.26 -19.45 15.98
C ALA A 10 -19.28 -20.56 16.30
N PHE A 11 -18.84 -21.64 16.96
CA PHE A 11 -19.70 -22.74 17.37
C PHE A 11 -20.70 -22.31 18.44
N LEU A 12 -20.29 -21.57 19.46
CA LEU A 12 -21.18 -21.02 20.48
C LEU A 12 -22.21 -20.05 19.87
N ALA A 13 -21.78 -19.21 18.93
CA ALA A 13 -22.70 -18.32 18.21
C ALA A 13 -23.70 -19.10 17.35
N ALA A 14 -23.30 -20.20 16.71
CA ALA A 14 -24.18 -21.06 15.93
C ALA A 14 -25.16 -21.86 16.81
N LEU A 15 -24.74 -22.29 18.00
CA LEU A 15 -25.60 -22.98 18.97
C LEU A 15 -26.78 -22.14 19.46
N SER A 16 -26.68 -20.81 19.40
CA SER A 16 -27.81 -19.92 19.75
C SER A 16 -29.02 -20.07 18.82
N ARG A 17 -28.83 -20.65 17.62
CA ARG A 17 -29.81 -20.69 16.53
C ARG A 17 -30.03 -22.08 15.93
N LEU A 18 -29.06 -22.99 16.03
CA LEU A 18 -29.11 -24.31 15.39
C LEU A 18 -28.77 -25.45 16.37
N PRO A 19 -29.28 -26.67 16.11
CA PRO A 19 -28.88 -27.85 16.87
C PRO A 19 -27.40 -28.19 16.64
N ALA A 20 -26.78 -28.83 17.64
CA ALA A 20 -25.32 -29.04 17.70
C ALA A 20 -24.69 -29.64 16.43
N LYS A 21 -25.36 -30.59 15.76
CA LYS A 21 -24.85 -31.20 14.51
C LYS A 21 -24.76 -30.20 13.35
N GLN A 22 -25.68 -29.25 13.28
CA GLN A 22 -25.69 -28.22 12.24
C GLN A 22 -24.79 -27.05 12.62
N ALA A 23 -24.76 -26.67 13.90
CA ALA A 23 -23.85 -25.65 14.42
C ALA A 23 -22.38 -25.98 14.15
N LYS A 24 -22.00 -27.27 14.27
CA LYS A 24 -20.66 -27.74 13.91
C LYS A 24 -20.32 -27.44 12.45
N LYS A 25 -21.22 -27.78 11.53
CA LYS A 25 -21.00 -27.54 10.09
C LYS A 25 -20.86 -26.06 9.77
N GLU A 26 -21.65 -25.21 10.41
CA GLU A 26 -21.55 -23.76 10.25
C GLU A 26 -20.22 -23.20 10.77
N ALA A 27 -19.74 -23.70 11.91
CA ALA A 27 -18.46 -23.29 12.47
C ALA A 27 -17.28 -23.73 11.59
N ASP A 28 -17.33 -24.96 11.05
CA ASP A 28 -16.33 -25.47 10.11
C ASP A 28 -16.27 -24.60 8.83
N VAL A 29 -17.43 -24.26 8.25
CA VAL A 29 -17.51 -23.38 7.08
C VAL A 29 -16.99 -21.97 7.38
N ALA A 30 -17.33 -21.42 8.55
CA ALA A 30 -16.83 -20.11 8.96
C ALA A 30 -15.31 -20.08 9.12
N LEU A 31 -14.72 -21.18 9.59
CA LEU A 31 -13.27 -21.34 9.71
C LEU A 31 -12.60 -21.37 8.35
N ASP A 32 -13.12 -22.15 7.40
CA ASP A 32 -12.57 -22.22 6.05
C ASP A 32 -12.59 -20.86 5.34
N LEU A 33 -13.68 -20.10 5.48
CA LEU A 33 -13.79 -18.74 4.93
C LEU A 33 -12.79 -17.77 5.56
N CYS A 34 -12.57 -17.86 6.87
CA CYS A 34 -11.61 -17.04 7.59
C CYS A 34 -10.18 -17.32 7.13
N VAL A 35 -9.83 -18.61 6.98
CA VAL A 35 -8.53 -19.04 6.45
C VAL A 35 -8.32 -18.54 5.02
N GLY A 36 -9.32 -18.70 4.16
CA GLY A 36 -9.27 -18.21 2.77
C GLY A 36 -9.04 -16.69 2.71
N HIS A 37 -9.82 -15.93 3.49
CA HIS A 37 -9.65 -14.48 3.59
C HIS A 37 -8.26 -14.09 4.06
N TRP A 38 -7.72 -14.77 5.07
CA TRP A 38 -6.37 -14.50 5.56
C TRP A 38 -5.30 -14.81 4.50
N GLN A 39 -5.44 -15.91 3.76
CA GLN A 39 -4.51 -16.27 2.68
C GLN A 39 -4.53 -15.26 1.54
N GLU A 40 -5.71 -14.81 1.10
CA GLU A 40 -5.85 -13.78 0.07
C GLU A 40 -5.21 -12.46 0.50
N HIS A 41 -5.33 -12.12 1.78
CA HIS A 41 -4.79 -10.89 2.33
C HIS A 41 -3.37 -11.03 2.91
N TYR A 42 -2.76 -12.21 2.79
CA TYR A 42 -1.42 -12.49 3.28
C TYR A 42 -0.34 -11.68 2.56
N HIS A 43 -0.63 -11.01 1.45
CA HIS A 43 0.33 -10.13 0.79
C HIS A 43 -0.06 -8.64 0.84
N HIS A 44 -1.19 -8.29 1.44
CA HIS A 44 -1.67 -6.91 1.52
C HIS A 44 -0.97 -6.07 2.60
N TRP A 45 -0.26 -6.69 3.54
CA TRP A 45 0.44 -6.00 4.64
C TRP A 45 1.85 -5.52 4.26
N ALA A 46 2.40 -5.96 3.14
CA ALA A 46 3.69 -5.49 2.65
C ALA A 46 3.46 -4.59 1.43
N PRO A 47 3.93 -3.33 1.43
CA PRO A 47 4.23 -2.67 0.17
C PRO A 47 5.16 -3.63 -0.59
N GLN A 48 4.80 -4.04 -1.81
CA GLN A 48 5.79 -4.60 -2.71
C GLN A 48 6.82 -3.50 -2.95
N TYR A 49 7.82 -3.41 -2.09
CA TYR A 49 8.99 -2.58 -2.32
C TYR A 49 9.57 -3.12 -3.64
N LYS A 50 9.35 -2.35 -4.71
CA LYS A 50 9.68 -2.72 -6.10
C LYS A 50 11.19 -2.88 -6.35
N THR A 51 12.00 -2.78 -5.30
CA THR A 51 13.43 -3.01 -5.33
C THR A 51 13.88 -3.38 -3.92
N ARG A 52 14.65 -4.46 -3.78
CA ARG A 52 15.35 -4.72 -2.51
C ARG A 52 16.30 -3.55 -2.24
N TRP A 53 16.59 -3.23 -0.97
CA TRP A 53 17.52 -2.14 -0.65
C TRP A 53 18.89 -2.30 -1.35
N GLN A 54 19.32 -3.55 -1.56
CA GLN A 54 20.56 -3.93 -2.26
C GLN A 54 20.53 -3.63 -3.76
N GLU A 55 19.34 -3.53 -4.36
CA GLU A 55 19.12 -3.33 -5.79
C GLU A 55 18.96 -1.84 -6.13
N GLN A 56 18.99 -0.95 -5.13
CA GLN A 56 18.98 0.48 -5.37
C GLN A 56 20.32 0.91 -5.97
N ARG A 57 20.32 1.34 -7.25
CA ARG A 57 21.52 1.88 -7.91
C ARG A 57 21.94 3.20 -7.26
N VAL A 58 22.81 3.14 -6.24
CA VAL A 58 23.38 4.29 -5.53
C VAL A 58 24.24 5.18 -6.46
N ALA A 59 24.70 4.64 -7.58
CA ALA A 59 25.58 5.33 -8.53
C ALA A 59 24.90 6.45 -9.35
N ASN A 60 23.57 6.53 -9.35
CA ASN A 60 22.86 7.58 -10.10
C ASN A 60 22.63 8.81 -9.22
N VAL A 61 23.73 9.41 -8.75
CA VAL A 61 23.70 10.70 -8.08
C VAL A 61 23.49 11.76 -9.17
N PRO A 62 22.45 12.62 -9.09
CA PRO A 62 22.34 13.76 -9.98
C PRO A 62 23.66 14.54 -9.94
N ALA A 63 24.24 14.83 -11.10
CA ALA A 63 25.45 15.64 -11.17
C ALA A 63 25.23 16.89 -10.31
N LEU A 64 26.11 17.12 -9.34
CA LEU A 64 26.10 18.33 -8.53
C LEU A 64 26.05 19.51 -9.51
N LEU A 65 25.05 20.36 -9.33
CA LEU A 65 24.87 21.58 -10.12
C LEU A 65 26.22 22.32 -10.07
N SER A 66 26.96 22.29 -11.18
CA SER A 66 28.28 22.90 -11.23
C SER A 66 28.12 24.38 -10.90
N ASP A 67 29.08 24.95 -10.16
CA ASP A 67 29.04 26.34 -9.65
C ASP A 67 28.87 27.41 -10.75
N ASP A 68 28.93 27.02 -12.04
CA ASP A 68 28.63 27.84 -13.21
C ASP A 68 27.14 28.18 -13.41
N ALA A 69 26.24 27.66 -12.56
CA ALA A 69 24.84 28.09 -12.51
C ALA A 69 24.66 29.48 -11.85
N ALA A 70 25.52 30.45 -12.18
CA ALA A 70 25.25 31.83 -11.88
C ALA A 70 23.96 32.25 -12.61
N PRO A 71 22.96 32.83 -11.92
CA PRO A 71 21.76 33.30 -12.58
C PRO A 71 22.15 34.37 -13.60
N ARG A 72 22.01 34.06 -14.89
CA ARG A 72 22.17 35.05 -15.96
C ARG A 72 21.16 36.15 -15.71
N LYS A 73 21.62 37.31 -15.25
CA LYS A 73 20.76 38.49 -15.05
C LYS A 73 20.04 38.77 -16.37
N ALA A 74 18.71 38.71 -16.34
CA ALA A 74 17.89 39.03 -17.49
C ALA A 74 18.24 40.44 -17.98
N ALA A 75 18.66 40.56 -19.24
CA ALA A 75 18.90 41.86 -19.85
C ALA A 75 17.59 42.66 -19.88
N PRO A 76 17.61 43.97 -19.57
CA PRO A 76 16.40 44.78 -19.57
C PRO A 76 15.84 44.87 -21.00
N LYS A 77 14.57 44.46 -21.14
CA LYS A 77 13.78 44.58 -22.38
C LYS A 77 13.69 46.06 -22.75
N LYS A 78 14.34 46.49 -23.85
CA LYS A 78 14.19 47.85 -24.37
C LYS A 78 12.72 48.06 -24.76
N ALA A 79 12.09 49.05 -24.13
CA ALA A 79 10.72 49.47 -24.45
C ALA A 79 10.68 50.07 -25.86
N GLU A 80 9.99 49.38 -26.76
CA GLU A 80 9.71 49.85 -28.11
C GLU A 80 8.66 50.96 -28.04
N ARG A 81 9.13 52.21 -28.11
CA ARG A 81 8.27 53.41 -28.21
C ARG A 81 7.63 53.41 -29.60
N LYS A 82 6.35 53.04 -29.67
CA LYS A 82 5.49 53.30 -30.85
C LYS A 82 5.59 54.80 -31.22
N LYS A 83 6.14 55.11 -32.38
CA LYS A 83 6.00 56.43 -33.00
C LYS A 83 4.58 56.53 -33.57
N GLY A 84 3.80 57.45 -33.03
CA GLY A 84 2.60 57.96 -33.68
C GLY A 84 2.96 59.16 -34.54
N ALA A 85 2.48 59.14 -35.78
CA ALA A 85 1.99 60.26 -36.59
C ALA A 85 1.57 59.68 -37.95
#